data_AF-A0A1G5WPZ8-F1
#
_entry.id   AF-A0A1G5WPZ8-F1
#
_cell.length_a   1.000
_cell.length_b   1.000
_cell.length_c   1.000
_cell.angle_alpha   90.00
_cell.angle_beta   90.00
_cell.angle_gamma   90.00
#
_symmetry.space_group_name_H-M   'P 1'
#
loop_
_entity.id
_entity.type
_entity.pdbx_description
1 polymer ?
#
loop_
_entity_poly.entity_id
_entity_poly.type
_entity_poly.pdbx_seq_one_letter_code
_entity_poly.pdbx_strand_id
1 'polypeptide(L)'
;MRRPLFTTVPALLCLILLYTAASEAAERQRSGGFSTSRGHSGTYQTTVSGQRGAGLNRQQTVTGADGKTVTRSSIRQYDPVSGQFNRSTTAANGDTRTVQGTRTDGQNSGTYTGANGNTGTFNQQTSRTDGTANRQTEVTTAAGKNLSRDASYSYDQVSNTLNRSVTGSQGNTRSGSITVTPTP
;
A
#
# COMPACT_ATOMS: atom_id res chain seq x y z
N MET A 1 -2.09 -15.87 -81.68
CA MET A 1 -0.79 -16.53 -81.47
C MET A 1 0.13 -15.63 -80.64
N ARG A 2 0.72 -16.20 -79.57
CA ARG A 2 1.98 -15.84 -78.90
C ARG A 2 2.06 -14.62 -77.94
N ARG A 3 1.84 -14.95 -76.66
CA ARG A 3 2.64 -14.70 -75.42
C ARG A 3 2.92 -13.26 -74.95
N PRO A 4 2.67 -13.01 -73.65
CA PRO A 4 3.66 -12.36 -72.79
C PRO A 4 4.20 -13.34 -71.73
N LEU A 5 5.53 -13.37 -71.59
CA LEU A 5 6.28 -14.05 -70.53
C LEU A 5 6.50 -13.08 -69.36
N PHE A 6 6.18 -13.59 -68.16
CA PHE A 6 6.81 -13.38 -66.84
C PHE A 6 7.76 -12.19 -66.62
N THR A 7 7.53 -11.44 -65.53
CA THR A 7 8.46 -11.46 -64.37
C THR A 7 7.86 -10.87 -63.08
N THR A 8 7.89 -11.71 -62.04
CA THR A 8 8.15 -11.47 -60.59
C THR A 8 7.14 -10.75 -59.68
N VAL A 9 6.78 -11.53 -58.65
CA VAL A 9 5.92 -11.31 -57.46
C VAL A 9 6.79 -10.77 -56.28
N PRO A 10 6.32 -10.73 -55.01
CA PRO A 10 5.77 -9.61 -54.21
C PRO A 10 6.68 -9.14 -53.04
N ALA A 11 6.33 -8.03 -52.37
CA ALA A 11 6.74 -7.75 -50.98
C ALA A 11 5.65 -6.84 -50.35
N LEU A 12 4.70 -7.35 -49.56
CA LEU A 12 4.81 -7.77 -48.15
C LEU A 12 5.53 -6.74 -47.28
N LEU A 13 4.79 -5.84 -46.61
CA LEU A 13 5.19 -5.39 -45.26
C LEU A 13 4.05 -4.74 -44.45
N CYS A 14 3.66 -5.49 -43.42
CA CYS A 14 3.26 -5.06 -42.07
C CYS A 14 2.03 -4.16 -41.87
N LEU A 15 0.87 -4.83 -41.81
CA LEU A 15 -0.23 -4.47 -40.91
C LEU A 15 0.27 -4.54 -39.45
N ILE A 16 0.65 -3.41 -38.86
CA ILE A 16 0.95 -3.32 -37.43
C ILE A 16 -0.39 -3.30 -36.68
N LEU A 17 -0.88 -4.49 -36.33
CA LEU A 17 -1.83 -4.64 -35.23
C LEU A 17 -1.11 -4.26 -33.94
N LEU A 18 -1.30 -3.02 -33.50
CA LEU A 18 -1.06 -2.61 -32.12
C LEU A 18 -2.01 -3.43 -31.23
N TYR A 19 -1.53 -4.57 -30.77
CA TYR A 19 -2.07 -5.22 -29.58
C TYR A 19 -1.76 -4.30 -28.39
N THR A 20 -2.59 -3.28 -28.18
CA THR A 20 -2.73 -2.69 -26.86
C THR A 20 -3.40 -3.74 -26.01
N ALA A 21 -2.61 -4.58 -25.34
CA ALA A 21 -3.10 -5.39 -24.24
C ALA A 21 -3.68 -4.42 -23.22
N ALA A 22 -5.01 -4.28 -23.21
CA ALA A 22 -5.70 -3.60 -22.13
C ALA A 22 -5.26 -4.31 -20.84
N SER A 23 -4.54 -3.61 -19.97
CA SER A 23 -4.21 -4.12 -18.64
C SER A 23 -5.52 -4.31 -17.89
N GLU A 24 -6.14 -5.47 -17.98
CA GLU A 24 -7.43 -5.72 -17.32
C GLU A 24 -7.32 -5.47 -15.81
N ALA A 25 -8.34 -4.80 -15.25
CA ALA A 25 -8.46 -4.57 -13.82
C ALA A 25 -8.68 -5.91 -13.12
N ALA A 26 -7.59 -6.57 -12.72
CA ALA A 26 -7.68 -7.89 -12.11
C ALA A 26 -8.18 -7.80 -10.65
N GLU A 27 -9.36 -8.35 -10.39
CA GLU A 27 -9.85 -8.57 -9.04
C GLU A 27 -9.04 -9.69 -8.36
N ARG A 28 -8.66 -9.46 -7.10
CA ARG A 28 -7.95 -10.44 -6.29
C ARG A 28 -8.72 -10.67 -5.00
N GLN A 29 -9.10 -11.91 -4.79
CA GLN A 29 -9.77 -12.35 -3.57
C GLN A 29 -8.81 -13.19 -2.71
N ARG A 30 -8.87 -13.00 -1.40
CA ARG A 30 -8.13 -13.78 -0.40
C ARG A 30 -8.98 -14.03 0.82
N SER A 31 -8.96 -15.25 1.32
CA SER A 31 -9.69 -15.66 2.51
C SER A 31 -8.78 -16.40 3.48
N GLY A 32 -9.17 -16.48 4.75
CA GLY A 32 -8.43 -17.27 5.73
C GLY A 32 -9.07 -17.24 7.11
N GLY A 33 -8.54 -18.08 8.01
CA GLY A 33 -8.87 -18.11 9.42
C GLY A 33 -7.81 -17.41 10.27
N PHE A 34 -8.16 -17.03 11.50
CA PHE A 34 -7.21 -16.59 12.51
C PHE A 34 -7.62 -17.10 13.90
N SER A 35 -6.62 -17.21 14.77
CA SER A 35 -6.78 -17.40 16.21
C SER A 35 -5.82 -16.47 16.93
N THR A 36 -6.25 -15.94 18.07
CA THR A 36 -5.44 -15.05 18.92
C THR A 36 -5.00 -15.78 20.18
N SER A 37 -3.92 -15.33 20.80
CA SER A 37 -3.45 -15.89 22.08
C SER A 37 -4.44 -15.73 23.24
N ARG A 38 -5.50 -14.92 23.06
CA ARG A 38 -6.60 -14.71 24.02
C ARG A 38 -7.80 -15.63 23.77
N GLY A 39 -7.68 -16.62 22.90
CA GLY A 39 -8.74 -17.62 22.63
C GLY A 39 -9.81 -17.17 21.62
N HIS A 40 -9.75 -15.96 21.09
CA HIS A 40 -10.64 -15.53 20.00
C HIS A 40 -10.19 -16.09 18.66
N SER A 41 -11.14 -16.54 17.85
CA SER A 41 -10.93 -16.99 16.48
C SER A 41 -11.96 -16.38 15.53
N GLY A 42 -11.72 -16.55 14.23
CA GLY A 42 -12.65 -16.09 13.20
C GLY A 42 -12.11 -16.30 11.80
N THR A 43 -12.83 -15.76 10.82
CA THR A 43 -12.43 -15.78 9.41
C THR A 43 -12.37 -14.36 8.85
N TYR A 44 -11.65 -14.21 7.74
CA TYR A 44 -11.65 -12.98 6.98
C TYR A 44 -11.75 -13.27 5.48
N GLN A 45 -12.35 -12.33 4.77
CA GLN A 45 -12.35 -12.25 3.32
C GLN A 45 -11.86 -10.86 2.92
N THR A 46 -10.96 -10.79 1.93
CA THR A 46 -10.49 -9.55 1.34
C THR A 46 -10.65 -9.61 -0.17
N THR A 47 -11.27 -8.59 -0.72
CA THR A 47 -11.38 -8.37 -2.16
C THR A 47 -10.63 -7.09 -2.50
N VAL A 48 -9.77 -7.16 -3.52
CA VAL A 48 -9.05 -6.00 -4.06
C VAL A 48 -9.41 -5.89 -5.54
N SER A 49 -9.89 -4.73 -5.97
CA SER A 49 -10.25 -4.47 -7.36
C SER A 49 -9.70 -3.12 -7.83
N GLY A 50 -9.68 -2.92 -9.15
CA GLY A 50 -9.18 -1.71 -9.80
C GLY A 50 -7.77 -1.87 -10.39
N GLN A 51 -7.27 -0.79 -10.99
CA GLN A 51 -5.98 -0.76 -11.66
C GLN A 51 -4.93 -0.02 -10.83
N ARG A 52 -3.68 -0.48 -10.93
CA ARG A 52 -2.54 0.25 -10.38
C ARG A 52 -2.43 1.61 -11.10
N GLY A 53 -2.40 2.71 -10.36
CA GLY A 53 -2.42 4.07 -10.90
C GLY A 53 -3.81 4.73 -10.87
N ALA A 54 -4.81 4.10 -11.48
CA ALA A 54 -6.18 4.64 -11.54
C ALA A 54 -6.96 4.55 -10.21
N GLY A 55 -6.58 3.60 -9.36
CA GLY A 55 -7.14 3.43 -8.03
C GLY A 55 -7.38 1.96 -7.69
N LEU A 56 -7.01 1.60 -6.46
CA LEU A 56 -7.26 0.29 -5.88
C LEU A 56 -8.36 0.43 -4.83
N ASN A 57 -9.45 -0.29 -5.02
CA ASN A 57 -10.46 -0.52 -4.01
C ASN A 57 -10.11 -1.80 -3.25
N ARG A 58 -10.33 -1.79 -1.94
CA ARG A 58 -10.21 -2.97 -1.09
C ARG A 58 -11.39 -3.02 -0.15
N GLN A 59 -12.10 -4.13 -0.16
CA GLN A 59 -13.07 -4.48 0.87
C GLN A 59 -12.52 -5.61 1.71
N GLN A 60 -12.68 -5.52 3.03
CA GLN A 60 -12.35 -6.61 3.94
C GLN A 60 -13.48 -6.84 4.91
N THR A 61 -13.95 -8.07 4.95
CA THR A 61 -14.95 -8.55 5.91
C THR A 61 -14.26 -9.49 6.88
N VAL A 62 -14.56 -9.34 8.17
CA VAL A 62 -14.08 -10.22 9.24
C VAL A 62 -15.31 -10.76 9.96
N THR A 63 -15.34 -12.08 10.17
CA THR A 63 -16.39 -12.79 10.91
C THR A 63 -15.79 -13.37 12.17
N GLY A 64 -16.31 -12.99 13.33
CA GLY A 64 -15.90 -13.54 14.62
C GLY A 64 -16.47 -14.94 14.88
N ALA A 65 -15.94 -15.62 15.89
CA ALA A 65 -16.47 -16.89 16.38
C ALA A 65 -17.95 -16.80 16.84
N ASP A 66 -18.42 -15.60 17.19
CA ASP A 66 -19.82 -15.32 17.52
C ASP A 66 -20.73 -15.12 16.29
N GLY A 67 -20.19 -15.32 15.08
CA GLY A 67 -20.89 -15.16 13.82
C GLY A 67 -21.09 -13.70 13.40
N LYS A 68 -20.70 -12.72 14.23
CA LYS A 68 -20.83 -11.30 13.87
C LYS A 68 -19.81 -10.92 12.83
N THR A 69 -20.24 -10.11 11.87
CA THR A 69 -19.40 -9.63 10.77
C THR A 69 -19.17 -8.14 10.86
N VAL A 70 -17.96 -7.72 10.47
CA VAL A 70 -17.63 -6.31 10.26
C VAL A 70 -16.92 -6.15 8.94
N THR A 71 -17.33 -5.15 8.17
CA THR A 71 -16.73 -4.85 6.87
C THR A 71 -16.13 -3.47 6.88
N ARG A 72 -14.92 -3.34 6.36
CA ARG A 72 -14.30 -2.05 6.04
C ARG A 72 -13.98 -1.97 4.56
N SER A 73 -14.08 -0.78 4.01
CA SER A 73 -13.65 -0.50 2.64
C SER A 73 -12.52 0.54 2.65
N SER A 74 -11.65 0.48 1.65
CA SER A 74 -10.63 1.50 1.46
C SER A 74 -10.31 1.68 -0.01
N ILE A 75 -10.19 2.93 -0.43
CA ILE A 75 -9.78 3.32 -1.76
C ILE A 75 -8.38 3.93 -1.65
N ARG A 76 -7.49 3.60 -2.59
CA ARG A 76 -6.16 4.19 -2.70
C ARG A 76 -5.88 4.57 -4.14
N GLN A 77 -5.45 5.79 -4.38
CA GLN A 77 -4.95 6.28 -5.65
C GLN A 77 -3.52 6.75 -5.46
N TYR A 78 -2.69 6.50 -6.48
CA TYR A 78 -1.31 6.96 -6.51
C TYR A 78 -0.93 7.27 -7.94
N ASP A 79 -0.60 8.52 -8.20
CA ASP A 79 0.00 8.94 -9.45
C ASP A 79 1.53 8.90 -9.32
N PRO A 80 2.23 7.99 -10.01
CA PRO A 80 3.68 7.90 -9.94
C PRO A 80 4.40 9.07 -10.61
N VAL A 81 3.73 9.85 -11.48
CA VAL A 81 4.35 10.99 -12.16
C VAL A 81 4.42 12.20 -11.23
N SER A 82 3.29 12.56 -10.62
CA SER A 82 3.23 13.68 -9.67
C SER A 82 3.61 13.30 -8.24
N GLY A 83 3.69 12.00 -7.93
CA GLY A 83 3.87 11.50 -6.57
C GLY A 83 2.65 11.69 -5.67
N GLN A 84 1.53 12.18 -6.19
CA GLN A 84 0.32 12.40 -5.42
C GLN A 84 -0.33 11.08 -5.02
N PHE A 85 -0.79 11.01 -3.78
CA PHE A 85 -1.57 9.87 -3.30
C PHE A 85 -2.79 10.34 -2.52
N ASN A 86 -3.88 9.60 -2.71
CA ASN A 86 -5.10 9.77 -1.95
C ASN A 86 -5.51 8.41 -1.38
N ARG A 87 -5.93 8.40 -0.11
CA ARG A 87 -6.44 7.23 0.58
C ARG A 87 -7.71 7.59 1.32
N SER A 88 -8.77 6.82 1.11
CA SER A 88 -9.97 6.86 1.93
C SER A 88 -10.18 5.52 2.59
N THR A 89 -10.67 5.49 3.83
CA THR A 89 -11.03 4.25 4.53
C THR A 89 -12.30 4.48 5.32
N THR A 90 -13.32 3.68 5.01
CA THR A 90 -14.61 3.66 5.70
C THR A 90 -14.67 2.43 6.60
N ALA A 91 -14.85 2.67 7.90
CA ALA A 91 -14.98 1.62 8.89
C ALA A 91 -16.40 1.03 8.90
N ALA A 92 -16.59 -0.07 9.62
CA ALA A 92 -17.87 -0.77 9.69
C ALA A 92 -19.02 0.07 10.29
N ASN A 93 -18.69 1.10 11.07
CA ASN A 93 -19.65 2.06 11.61
C ASN A 93 -19.99 3.21 10.63
N GLY A 94 -19.50 3.18 9.40
CA GLY A 94 -19.73 4.21 8.38
C GLY A 94 -18.75 5.39 8.44
N ASP A 95 -17.95 5.49 9.50
CA ASP A 95 -16.97 6.57 9.65
C ASP A 95 -15.88 6.49 8.59
N THR A 96 -15.67 7.60 7.89
CA THR A 96 -14.65 7.69 6.84
C THR A 96 -13.49 8.57 7.27
N ARG A 97 -12.26 8.09 7.04
CA ARG A 97 -11.02 8.85 7.22
C ARG A 97 -10.32 8.98 5.88
N THR A 98 -9.78 10.16 5.60
CA THR A 98 -9.02 10.41 4.38
C THR A 98 -7.60 10.83 4.69
N VAL A 99 -6.70 10.52 3.77
CA VAL A 99 -5.31 10.99 3.76
C VAL A 99 -4.97 11.35 2.33
N GLN A 100 -4.47 12.55 2.11
CA GLN A 100 -3.97 13.01 0.82
C GLN A 100 -2.57 13.56 1.00
N GLY A 101 -1.74 13.47 -0.02
CA GLY A 101 -0.38 13.96 0.08
C GLY A 101 0.46 13.73 -1.14
N THR A 102 1.73 14.03 -0.99
CA THR A 102 2.77 13.81 -1.99
C THR A 102 3.84 12.89 -1.44
N ARG A 103 4.38 12.08 -2.34
CA ARG A 103 5.51 11.20 -2.09
C ARG A 103 6.63 11.58 -3.04
N THR A 104 7.78 11.92 -2.46
CA THR A 104 9.05 12.06 -3.16
C THR A 104 10.01 10.99 -2.66
N ASP A 105 11.25 10.97 -3.17
CA ASP A 105 12.22 9.99 -2.69
C ASP A 105 12.56 10.23 -1.22
N GLY A 106 12.39 9.19 -0.41
CA GLY A 106 12.60 9.26 1.04
C GLY A 106 11.58 10.10 1.84
N GLN A 107 10.66 10.84 1.22
CA GLN A 107 9.75 11.73 1.96
C GLN A 107 8.27 11.57 1.54
N ASN A 108 7.39 11.58 2.55
CA ASN A 108 5.94 11.61 2.36
C ASN A 108 5.35 12.73 3.23
N SER A 109 4.54 13.61 2.66
CA SER A 109 3.87 14.67 3.41
C SER A 109 2.45 14.88 2.93
N GLY A 110 1.60 15.48 3.76
CA GLY A 110 0.24 15.79 3.36
C GLY A 110 -0.70 16.07 4.52
N THR A 111 -1.99 15.84 4.28
CA THR A 111 -3.06 16.06 5.24
C THR A 111 -3.85 14.78 5.50
N TYR A 112 -4.45 14.71 6.68
CA TYR A 112 -5.42 13.68 7.02
C TYR A 112 -6.68 14.32 7.56
N THR A 113 -7.83 13.70 7.29
CA THR A 113 -9.12 14.06 7.87
C THR A 113 -9.64 12.89 8.68
N GLY A 114 -9.92 13.14 9.97
CA GLY A 114 -10.52 12.18 10.87
C GLY A 114 -12.00 11.94 10.57
N ALA A 115 -12.56 10.90 11.19
CA ALA A 115 -13.98 10.55 11.07
C ALA A 115 -14.93 11.69 11.50
N ASN A 116 -14.47 12.52 12.45
CA ASN A 116 -15.19 13.68 12.95
C ASN A 116 -14.95 14.95 12.11
N GLY A 117 -14.32 14.85 10.94
CA GLY A 117 -14.02 15.98 10.06
C GLY A 117 -12.77 16.78 10.45
N ASN A 118 -12.14 16.51 11.60
CA ASN A 118 -10.94 17.24 12.01
C ASN A 118 -9.76 16.92 11.10
N THR A 119 -9.10 17.96 10.59
CA THR A 119 -7.97 17.84 9.68
C THR A 119 -6.64 18.13 10.35
N GLY A 120 -5.61 17.37 10.06
CA GLY A 120 -4.23 17.67 10.46
C GLY A 120 -3.26 17.44 9.32
N THR A 121 -1.98 17.70 9.57
CA THR A 121 -0.89 17.48 8.62
C THR A 121 0.06 16.41 9.13
N PHE A 122 0.80 15.81 8.21
CA PHE A 122 1.92 14.94 8.56
C PHE A 122 3.09 15.17 7.62
N ASN A 123 4.28 14.89 8.13
CA ASN A 123 5.51 14.78 7.37
C ASN A 123 6.23 13.51 7.82
N GLN A 124 6.77 12.75 6.89
CA GLN A 124 7.53 11.54 7.15
C GLN A 124 8.78 11.56 6.31
N GLN A 125 9.93 11.49 6.96
CA GLN A 125 11.23 11.32 6.33
C GLN A 125 11.73 9.91 6.60
N THR A 126 12.26 9.26 5.58
CA THR A 126 12.98 7.99 5.68
C THR A 126 14.40 8.19 5.15
N SER A 127 15.40 7.93 5.98
CA SER A 127 16.81 7.89 5.57
C SER A 127 17.34 6.47 5.66
N ARG A 128 18.35 6.16 4.85
CA ARG A 128 19.04 4.88 4.85
C ARG A 128 20.54 5.12 4.92
N THR A 129 21.20 4.49 5.89
CA THR A 129 22.64 4.55 6.11
C THR A 129 23.09 3.19 6.61
N ASP A 130 24.09 2.59 5.97
CA ASP A 130 24.77 1.36 6.41
C ASP A 130 23.85 0.25 6.92
N GLY A 131 22.91 -0.20 6.07
CA GLY A 131 21.98 -1.29 6.40
C GLY A 131 20.90 -0.94 7.43
N THR A 132 20.88 0.30 7.90
CA THR A 132 19.86 0.83 8.81
C THR A 132 18.95 1.80 8.09
N ALA A 133 17.64 1.63 8.26
CA ALA A 133 16.63 2.58 7.80
C ALA A 133 16.04 3.31 9.01
N ASN A 134 16.12 4.64 9.00
CA ASN A 134 15.51 5.48 10.01
C ASN A 134 14.29 6.17 9.40
N ARG A 135 13.24 6.31 10.20
CA ARG A 135 12.01 6.97 9.83
C ARG A 135 11.56 7.91 10.93
N GLN A 136 11.56 9.19 10.62
CA GLN A 136 10.97 10.23 11.45
C GLN A 136 9.57 10.53 10.91
N THR A 137 8.59 10.63 11.80
CA THR A 137 7.21 11.00 11.45
C THR A 137 6.75 12.09 12.38
N GLU A 138 6.34 13.20 11.80
CA GLU A 138 5.76 14.35 12.48
C GLU A 138 4.30 14.50 12.07
N VAL A 139 3.47 14.82 13.05
CA VAL A 139 2.03 15.03 12.85
C VAL A 139 1.63 16.29 13.58
N THR A 140 1.02 17.23 12.87
CA THR A 140 0.33 18.37 13.48
C THR A 140 -1.16 18.07 13.49
N THR A 141 -1.72 17.96 14.69
CA THR A 141 -3.15 17.69 14.86
C THR A 141 -4.00 18.90 14.50
N ALA A 142 -5.31 18.68 14.32
CA ALA A 142 -6.28 19.77 14.10
C ALA A 142 -6.26 20.85 15.20
N ALA A 143 -5.86 20.49 16.42
CA ALA A 143 -5.70 21.42 17.53
C ALA A 143 -4.32 22.13 17.55
N GLY A 144 -3.52 21.99 16.49
CA GLY A 144 -2.17 22.58 16.39
C GLY A 144 -1.09 21.85 17.19
N LYS A 145 -1.41 20.74 17.87
CA LYS A 145 -0.41 19.97 18.63
C LYS A 145 0.50 19.17 17.70
N ASN A 146 1.81 19.30 17.88
CA ASN A 146 2.81 18.49 17.19
C ASN A 146 3.13 17.20 17.96
N LEU A 147 3.25 16.11 17.21
CA LEU A 147 3.63 14.79 17.71
C LEU A 147 4.75 14.24 16.81
N SER A 148 5.83 13.75 17.41
CA SER A 148 6.89 13.06 16.67
C SER A 148 6.90 11.55 17.00
N ARG A 149 7.41 10.77 16.07
CA ARG A 149 7.77 9.36 16.24
C ARG A 149 9.00 9.07 15.40
N ASP A 150 10.01 8.51 16.04
CA ASP A 150 11.21 8.02 15.39
C ASP A 150 11.23 6.50 15.42
N ALA A 151 11.54 5.88 14.29
CA ALA A 151 11.69 4.44 14.17
C ALA A 151 12.97 4.10 13.44
N SER A 152 13.76 3.18 13.99
CA SER A 152 14.93 2.61 13.33
C SER A 152 14.71 1.13 13.05
N TYR A 153 15.21 0.69 11.91
CA TYR A 153 15.18 -0.69 11.46
C TYR A 153 16.58 -1.07 11.00
N SER A 154 17.15 -2.13 11.54
CA SER A 154 18.43 -2.68 11.07
C SER A 154 18.29 -4.16 10.82
N TYR A 155 18.94 -4.64 9.77
CA TYR A 155 18.96 -6.05 9.42
C TYR A 155 20.37 -6.58 9.57
N ASP A 156 20.53 -7.54 10.48
CA ASP A 156 21.76 -8.30 10.61
C ASP A 156 21.70 -9.52 9.67
N GLN A 157 22.54 -9.48 8.63
CA GLN A 157 22.64 -10.53 7.63
C GLN A 157 23.21 -11.83 8.20
N VAL A 158 24.08 -11.75 9.22
CA VAL A 158 24.73 -12.95 9.80
C VAL A 158 23.72 -13.77 10.58
N SER A 159 22.91 -13.10 11.41
CA SER A 159 21.88 -13.76 12.22
C SER A 159 20.50 -13.83 11.55
N ASN A 160 20.37 -13.33 10.31
CA ASN A 160 19.10 -13.13 9.62
C ASN A 160 18.04 -12.42 10.48
N THR A 161 18.45 -11.47 11.32
CA THR A 161 17.57 -10.84 12.31
C THR A 161 17.24 -9.42 11.93
N LEU A 162 15.94 -9.10 11.88
CA LEU A 162 15.43 -7.75 11.74
C LEU A 162 15.18 -7.15 13.12
N ASN A 163 15.93 -6.10 13.45
CA ASN A 163 15.76 -5.31 14.66
C ASN A 163 14.91 -4.09 14.37
N ARG A 164 14.08 -3.70 15.35
CA ARG A 164 13.27 -2.49 15.29
C ARG A 164 13.31 -1.78 16.64
N SER A 165 13.57 -0.47 16.62
CA SER A 165 13.38 0.42 17.77
C SER A 165 12.42 1.54 17.39
N VAL A 166 11.54 1.93 18.30
CA VAL A 166 10.57 3.01 18.05
C VAL A 166 10.40 3.87 19.29
N THR A 167 10.65 5.17 19.13
CA THR A 167 10.48 6.22 20.15
C THR A 167 9.24 7.04 19.83
N GLY A 168 8.33 7.18 20.81
CA GLY A 168 7.12 7.99 20.66
C GLY A 168 7.32 9.45 21.06
N SER A 169 6.29 10.26 20.84
CA SER A 169 6.28 11.71 21.16
C SER A 169 6.46 12.05 22.64
N GLN A 170 6.32 11.06 23.52
CA GLN A 170 6.56 11.18 24.97
C GLN A 170 7.95 10.68 25.38
N GLY A 171 8.85 10.44 24.41
CA GLY A 171 10.21 9.95 24.65
C GLY A 171 10.33 8.46 24.98
N ASN A 172 9.21 7.74 25.16
CA ASN A 172 9.24 6.31 25.47
C ASN A 172 9.65 5.46 24.26
N THR A 173 10.66 4.61 24.45
CA THR A 173 11.20 3.71 23.43
C THR A 173 10.74 2.27 23.62
N ARG A 174 10.38 1.59 22.52
CA ARG A 174 10.11 0.16 22.49
C ARG A 174 10.94 -0.50 21.41
N SER A 175 11.64 -1.57 21.78
CA SER A 175 12.49 -2.34 20.87
C SER A 175 12.05 -3.79 20.78
N GLY A 176 12.35 -4.43 19.66
CA GLY A 176 12.15 -5.85 19.46
C GLY A 176 12.83 -6.34 18.19
N SER A 177 12.97 -7.65 18.07
CA SER A 177 13.60 -8.29 16.92
C SER A 177 12.79 -9.49 16.46
N ILE A 178 12.96 -9.85 15.19
CA ILE A 178 12.46 -11.10 14.63
C ILE A 178 13.58 -11.74 13.81
N THR A 179 13.77 -13.04 13.98
CA THR A 179 14.60 -13.82 13.06
C THR A 179 13.76 -14.15 11.83
N VAL A 180 14.28 -13.79 10.66
CA VAL A 180 13.64 -14.03 9.38
C VAL A 180 14.15 -15.36 8.86
N THR A 181 13.28 -16.38 8.83
CA THR A 181 13.60 -17.65 8.16
C THR A 181 13.41 -17.45 6.66
N PRO A 182 14.47 -17.53 5.82
CA PRO A 182 14.32 -17.47 4.37
C PRO A 182 13.43 -18.63 3.92
N THR A 183 12.48 -18.36 3.03
CA THR A 183 11.76 -19.42 2.33
C THR A 183 12.70 -19.94 1.23
N PRO A 184 12.97 -21.25 1.14
CA PRO A 184 13.86 -21.81 0.11
C PRO A 184 13.32 -21.59 -1.30
#